data_AF-A0A497GBV6-F1
#
_entry.id   AF-A0A497GBV6-F1
#
_cell.length_a   1.000
_cell.length_b   1.000
_cell.length_c   1.000
_cell.angle_alpha   90.00
_cell.angle_beta   90.00
_cell.angle_gamma   90.00
#
_symmetry.space_group_name_H-M   'P 1'
#
loop_
_entity.id
_entity.type
_entity.pdbx_description
1 polymer ?
#
loop_
_entity_poly.entity_id
_entity_poly.type
_entity_poly.pdbx_seq_one_letter_code
_entity_poly.pdbx_strand_id
1 'polypeptide(L)' 'VLAGDVVIVVAGGAGTLSEVGLALAYEKPVIALKGSGGVADIVAGKVIGGRRVYVANSPDEAVRIATTLTTRT' A
#
# COMPACT_ATOMS: atom_id res chain seq x y z
N VAL A 1 -10.79 -3.70 -3.23
CA VAL A 1 -9.70 -4.10 -2.29
C VAL A 1 -9.48 -5.62 -2.19
N LEU A 2 -10.45 -6.43 -1.74
CA LEU A 2 -10.18 -7.81 -1.28
C LEU A 2 -9.80 -8.84 -2.36
N ALA A 3 -10.09 -8.57 -3.63
CA ALA A 3 -9.75 -9.47 -4.74
C ALA A 3 -8.25 -9.52 -5.07
N GLY A 4 -7.45 -8.56 -4.59
CA GLY A 4 -6.01 -8.52 -4.81
C GLY A 4 -5.19 -9.16 -3.69
N ASP A 5 -3.98 -9.61 -4.01
CA ASP A 5 -3.03 -10.13 -3.02
C ASP A 5 -2.29 -9.00 -2.29
N VAL A 6 -2.07 -7.86 -2.97
CA VAL A 6 -1.37 -6.66 -2.49
C VAL A 6 -2.11 -5.41 -2.96
N VAL A 7 -2.02 -4.33 -2.20
CA VAL A 7 -2.54 -3.00 -2.57
C VAL A 7 -1.40 -2.03 -2.78
N ILE A 8 -1.35 -1.36 -3.95
CA ILE A 8 -0.45 -0.24 -4.22
C ILE A 8 -1.29 1.06 -4.19
N VAL A 9 -0.89 2.00 -3.34
CA VAL A 9 -1.56 3.28 -3.14
C VAL A 9 -0.83 4.35 -3.95
N VAL A 10 -1.57 5.05 -4.82
CA VAL A 10 -1.07 6.15 -5.65
C VAL A 10 -1.96 7.36 -5.43
N ALA A 11 -1.36 8.50 -5.06
CA ALA A 11 -2.08 9.72 -4.74
C ALA A 11 -3.21 9.48 -3.72
N GLY A 12 -4.44 9.81 -4.11
CA GLY A 12 -5.66 9.40 -3.43
C GLY A 12 -6.18 10.40 -2.40
N GLY A 13 -7.50 10.34 -2.17
CA GLY A 13 -8.24 11.14 -1.18
C GLY A 13 -8.92 10.25 -0.14
N ALA A 14 -10.01 10.75 0.47
CA ALA A 14 -10.70 10.04 1.56
C ALA A 14 -11.12 8.59 1.22
N GLY A 15 -11.60 8.34 0.00
CA GLY A 15 -11.96 6.98 -0.43
C GLY A 15 -10.76 6.03 -0.44
N THR A 16 -9.61 6.49 -0.92
CA THR A 16 -8.35 5.73 -0.89
C THR A 16 -7.90 5.46 0.54
N LEU A 17 -8.08 6.43 1.46
CA LEU A 17 -7.77 6.22 2.87
C LEU A 17 -8.64 5.11 3.48
N SER A 18 -9.93 5.08 3.16
CA SER A 18 -10.83 3.99 3.58
C SER A 18 -10.40 2.64 3.02
N GLU A 19 -9.97 2.57 1.76
CA GLU A 19 -9.45 1.34 1.16
C GLU A 19 -8.14 0.87 1.79
N VAL A 20 -7.23 1.79 2.14
CA VAL A 20 -6.00 1.48 2.90
C VAL A 20 -6.34 0.88 4.26
N GLY A 21 -7.26 1.51 4.99
CA GLY A 21 -7.73 0.98 6.27
C GLY A 21 -8.31 -0.42 6.15
N LEU A 22 -9.15 -0.65 5.14
CA LEU A 22 -9.74 -1.96 4.87
C LEU A 22 -8.67 -3.00 4.49
N ALA A 23 -7.70 -2.66 3.65
CA ALA A 23 -6.62 -3.56 3.27
C ALA A 23 -5.80 -4.01 4.49
N LEU A 24 -5.43 -3.07 5.36
CA LEU A 24 -4.68 -3.35 6.58
C LEU A 24 -5.49 -4.21 7.56
N ALA A 25 -6.81 -3.96 7.69
CA ALA A 25 -7.71 -4.75 8.54
C ALA A 25 -7.82 -6.21 8.07
N TYR A 26 -7.74 -6.44 6.76
CA TYR A 26 -7.73 -7.79 6.15
C TYR A 26 -6.31 -8.33 5.92
N GLU A 27 -5.33 -7.77 6.61
CA GLU A 27 -3.94 -8.23 6.58
C GLU A 27 -3.28 -8.23 5.20
N LYS A 28 -3.83 -7.47 4.24
CA LYS A 28 -3.24 -7.31 2.91
C LYS A 28 -2.03 -6.38 2.99
N PRO A 29 -0.88 -6.72 2.39
CA PRO A 29 0.24 -5.79 2.33
C PRO A 29 -0.13 -4.55 1.53
N VAL A 30 0.23 -3.38 2.06
CA VAL A 30 -0.03 -2.08 1.44
C VAL A 30 1.30 -1.41 1.10
N ILE A 31 1.47 -0.99 -0.14
CA ILE A 31 2.64 -0.30 -0.66
C ILE A 31 2.22 1.12 -1.05
N ALA A 32 2.84 2.13 -0.47
CA ALA A 32 2.61 3.52 -0.85
C ALA A 32 3.66 3.98 -1.87
N LEU A 33 3.20 4.50 -3.02
CA LEU A 33 4.07 5.19 -3.96
C LEU A 33 4.31 6.62 -3.47
N LYS A 34 5.39 6.80 -2.70
CA LYS A 34 5.78 8.09 -2.14
C LYS A 34 6.15 9.08 -3.24
N GLY A 35 5.75 10.33 -3.06
CA GLY A 35 5.89 11.41 -4.03
C GLY A 35 4.74 11.49 -5.02
N SER A 36 3.75 10.56 -4.96
CA SER A 36 2.55 10.64 -5.80
C SER A 36 1.46 11.56 -5.24
N GLY A 37 1.64 12.13 -4.04
CA GLY A 37 0.68 13.03 -3.39
C GLY A 37 -0.35 12.30 -2.51
N GLY A 38 -1.29 13.06 -1.97
CA GLY A 38 -2.50 12.54 -1.33
C GLY A 38 -2.26 11.55 -0.19
N VAL A 39 -3.14 10.55 -0.10
CA VAL A 39 -3.08 9.48 0.92
C VAL A 39 -1.77 8.71 0.85
N ALA A 40 -1.24 8.44 -0.34
CA ALA A 40 0.01 7.71 -0.50
C ALA A 40 1.15 8.33 0.34
N ASP A 41 1.32 9.65 0.28
CA ASP A 41 2.33 10.37 1.08
C ASP A 41 1.99 10.41 2.57
N ILE A 42 0.70 10.48 2.90
CA ILE A 42 0.24 10.46 4.30
C ILE A 42 0.61 9.12 4.96
N VAL A 43 0.42 7.99 4.29
CA VAL A 43 0.57 6.66 4.91
C VAL A 43 1.96 6.04 4.71
N ALA A 44 2.78 6.56 3.79
CA ALA A 44 4.09 6.02 3.48
C ALA A 44 4.96 5.79 4.72
N GLY A 45 5.35 4.53 4.95
CA GLY A 45 6.26 4.13 6.03
C GLY A 45 5.63 4.10 7.42
N LYS A 46 4.35 4.47 7.56
CA LYS A 46 3.66 4.44 8.85
C LYS A 46 3.33 3.00 9.26
N VAL A 47 3.22 2.81 10.57
CA VAL A 47 2.62 1.62 11.16
C VAL A 47 1.21 1.99 11.62
N ILE A 48 0.19 1.34 11.06
CA ILE A 48 -1.22 1.58 11.33
C ILE A 48 -1.83 0.25 11.75
N GLY A 49 -2.46 0.20 12.93
CA GLY A 49 -3.04 -1.04 13.46
C GLY A 49 -2.02 -2.19 13.59
N GLY A 50 -0.75 -1.87 13.89
CA GLY A 50 0.33 -2.86 13.99
C GLY A 50 0.90 -3.35 12.64
N ARG A 51 0.41 -2.83 11.51
CA ARG A 51 0.86 -3.22 10.17
C ARG A 51 1.64 -2.08 9.52
N ARG A 52 2.80 -2.40 8.94
CA ARG A 52 3.64 -1.43 8.23
C ARG A 52 3.16 -1.24 6.79
N VAL A 53 3.03 0.00 6.37
CA VAL A 53 2.88 0.37 4.96
C VAL A 53 4.27 0.44 4.33
N TYR A 54 4.51 -0.36 3.30
CA TYR A 54 5.76 -0.38 2.54
C TYR A 54 5.89 0.91 1.72
N VAL A 55 7.11 1.35 1.47
CA VAL A 55 7.40 2.56 0.68
C VAL A 55 8.01 2.15 -0.64
N ALA A 56 7.49 2.70 -1.73
CA ALA A 56 8.12 2.69 -3.05
C ALA A 56 8.31 4.14 -3.52
N ASN A 57 9.43 4.42 -4.16
CA ASN A 57 9.78 5.74 -4.71
C ASN A 57 9.67 5.78 -6.24
N SER A 58 9.28 4.66 -6.86
CA SER A 58 9.01 4.55 -8.30
C SER A 58 7.96 3.46 -8.58
N PRO A 59 7.23 3.51 -9.71
CA PRO A 59 6.34 2.44 -10.13
C PRO A 59 7.05 1.08 -10.23
N ASP A 60 8.27 1.03 -10.78
CA ASP A 60 9.05 -0.20 -10.88
C ASP A 60 9.38 -0.80 -9.51
N GLU A 61 9.73 0.04 -8.53
CA GLU A 61 9.95 -0.41 -7.16
C GLU A 61 8.67 -0.95 -6.52
N ALA A 62 7.53 -0.30 -6.74
CA ALA A 62 6.25 -0.75 -6.21
C ALA A 62 5.88 -2.15 -6.73
N VAL A 63 6.07 -2.39 -8.03
CA VAL A 63 5.84 -3.70 -8.65
C VAL A 63 6.81 -4.75 -8.10
N ARG A 64 8.11 -4.44 -8.00
CA ARG A 64 9.10 -5.38 -7.44
C ARG A 64 8.76 -5.79 -6.00
N ILE A 65 8.36 -4.85 -5.16
CA ILE A 65 7.92 -5.13 -3.79
C ILE A 65 6.66 -6.02 -3.82
N ALA A 66 5.67 -5.69 -4.66
CA ALA A 66 4.45 -6.48 -4.78
C ALA A 66 4.73 -7.94 -5.18
N THR A 67 5.59 -8.17 -6.16
CA THR A 67 6.01 -9.52 -6.56
C THR A 67 6.73 -10.23 -5.41
N THR A 68 7.67 -9.57 -4.74
CA THR A 68 8.40 -10.16 -3.60
C THR A 68 7.48 -10.60 -2.46
N LEU A 69 6.41 -9.84 -2.21
CA LEU A 69 5.43 -10.15 -1.16
C LEU A 69 4.45 -11.27 -1.55
N THR A 70 4.35 -11.61 -2.84
CA THR A 70 3.36 -12.57 -3.38
C THR A 70 3.97 -13.89 -3.85
N THR A 71 5.30 -14.01 -4.02
CA THR A 71 5.99 -15.26 -4.41
C THR A 71 6.02 -16.34 -3.30
N ARG A 72 4.91 -16.59 -2.60
CA ARG A 72 4.75 -17.68 -1.60
C ARG A 72 3.70 -18.71 -2.02
N THR A 73 3.75 -19.14 -3.27
CA THR A 73 3.09 -20.34 -3.80
C THR A 73 4.13 -21.22 -4.44
#